data_AF-A0A2V9LVH1-F1
#
_entry.id   AF-A0A2V9LVH1-F1
#
_cell.length_a   1.000
_cell.length_b   1.000
_cell.length_c   1.000
_cell.angle_alpha   90.00
_cell.angle_beta   90.00
_cell.angle_gamma   90.00
#
_symmetry.space_group_name_H-M   'P 1'
#
loop_
_entity.id
_entity.type
_entity.pdbx_description
1 polymer ?
#
loop_
_entity_poly.entity_id
_entity_poly.type
_entity_poly.pdbx_seq_one_letter_code
_entity_poly.pdbx_strand_id
1 'polypeptide(L)' 'MNVSWKKYMKVGLVQFMAFPQVLKGEGPVLETLEKVLTDDFFDVVEITTIKDPGVRAQAKK' A
#
# COMPACT_ATOMS: atom_id res chain seq x y z
N MET A 1 -17.56 21.70 15.13
CA MET A 1 -16.36 20.88 15.38
C MET A 1 -16.05 20.10 14.12
N ASN A 2 -14.95 20.39 13.42
CA ASN A 2 -14.44 19.54 12.35
C ASN A 2 -13.34 18.67 12.93
N VAL A 3 -13.72 17.50 13.43
CA VAL A 3 -12.77 16.47 13.84
C VAL A 3 -12.37 15.66 12.61
N SER A 4 -11.07 15.36 12.47
CA SER A 4 -10.58 14.53 11.37
C SER A 4 -11.29 13.18 11.35
N TRP A 5 -11.65 12.71 10.15
CA TRP A 5 -12.29 11.41 9.96
C TRP A 5 -11.40 10.27 10.45
N LYS A 6 -10.07 10.49 10.50
CA LYS A 6 -9.09 9.56 11.10
C LYS A 6 -9.40 9.20 12.56
N LYS A 7 -10.21 10.00 13.26
CA LYS A 7 -10.70 9.69 14.61
C LYS A 7 -11.67 8.50 14.63
N TYR A 8 -12.39 8.27 13.54
CA TYR A 8 -13.47 7.28 13.45
C TYR A 8 -13.13 6.10 12.54
N MET A 9 -12.16 6.26 11.64
CA MET A 9 -11.75 5.23 10.69
C MET A 9 -10.27 5.35 10.34
N LYS A 10 -9.69 4.26 9.85
CA LYS A 10 -8.39 4.27 9.19
C LYS A 10 -8.60 4.40 7.69
N VAL A 11 -8.02 5.43 7.08
CA VAL A 11 -8.13 5.64 5.64
C VAL A 11 -7.06 4.78 4.97
N GLY A 12 -7.44 3.95 4.00
CA GLY A 12 -6.50 3.06 3.33
C GLY A 12 -6.55 3.14 1.81
N LEU A 13 -5.50 2.61 1.18
CA LEU A 13 -5.39 2.50 -0.28
C LEU A 13 -5.19 1.05 -0.71
N VAL A 14 -5.89 0.65 -1.77
CA VAL A 14 -5.63 -0.62 -2.47
C VAL A 14 -4.55 -0.38 -3.52
N GLN A 15 -3.30 -0.79 -3.23
CA GLN A 15 -2.11 -0.46 -4.00
C GLN A 15 -2.27 -0.80 -5.49
N PHE A 16 -2.73 -2.00 -5.82
CA PHE A 16 -2.82 -2.45 -7.22
C PHE A 16 -3.94 -1.78 -8.02
N MET A 17 -4.90 -1.13 -7.36
CA MET A 17 -5.92 -0.32 -8.03
C MET A 17 -5.35 1.06 -8.42
N ALA A 18 -4.46 1.63 -7.59
CA ALA A 18 -3.75 2.87 -7.90
C ALA A 18 -2.52 2.64 -8.81
N PHE A 19 -1.91 1.47 -8.73
CA PHE A 19 -0.73 1.07 -9.50
C PHE A 19 -1.02 -0.24 -10.26
N PRO A 20 -1.75 -0.20 -11.39
CA PRO A 20 -2.14 -1.40 -12.13
C PRO A 20 -0.96 -2.29 -12.59
N GLN A 21 0.23 -1.71 -12.73
CA GLN A 21 1.44 -2.45 -13.09
C GLN A 21 1.84 -3.51 -12.06
N VAL A 22 1.40 -3.40 -10.79
CA VAL A 22 1.66 -4.42 -9.75
C VAL A 22 0.50 -5.40 -9.54
N LEU A 23 -0.59 -5.29 -10.31
CA LEU A 23 -1.80 -6.12 -10.16
C LEU A 23 -1.52 -7.62 -10.17
N LYS A 24 -0.56 -8.06 -10.97
CA LYS A 24 -0.20 -9.48 -11.10
C LYS A 24 0.79 -9.96 -10.04
N GLY A 25 1.15 -9.13 -9.05
CA GLY A 25 2.10 -9.51 -8.01
C GLY A 25 3.56 -9.46 -8.44
N GLU A 26 3.85 -8.72 -9.50
CA GLU A 26 5.14 -8.57 -10.17
C GLU A 26 5.37 -7.08 -10.47
N GLY A 27 6.54 -6.73 -11.02
CA GLY A 27 6.88 -5.34 -11.34
C GLY A 27 7.38 -4.57 -10.12
N PRO A 28 7.21 -3.23 -10.10
CA PRO A 28 7.81 -2.34 -9.10
C PRO A 28 6.99 -2.30 -7.79
N VAL A 29 6.86 -3.47 -7.13
CA VAL A 29 6.03 -3.65 -5.94
C VAL A 29 6.53 -2.80 -4.78
N LEU A 30 7.84 -2.82 -4.49
CA LEU A 30 8.40 -2.11 -3.33
C LEU A 30 8.36 -0.60 -3.54
N GLU A 31 8.68 -0.13 -4.74
CA GLU A 31 8.73 1.29 -5.07
C GLU A 31 7.34 1.92 -5.03
N THR A 32 6.33 1.20 -5.49
CA THR A 32 4.94 1.67 -5.40
C THR A 32 4.38 1.54 -3.99
N LEU A 33 4.81 0.53 -3.22
CA LEU A 33 4.43 0.38 -1.81
C LEU A 33 5.02 1.50 -0.96
N GLU A 34 6.31 1.80 -1.14
CA GLU A 34 7.02 2.89 -0.45
C GLU A 34 6.32 4.22 -0.66
N LYS A 35 5.90 4.54 -1.89
CA LYS A 35 5.12 5.76 -2.18
C LYS A 35 3.87 5.90 -1.32
N VAL A 36 3.14 4.80 -1.08
CA VAL A 36 1.93 4.81 -0.24
C VAL A 36 2.30 4.90 1.23
N LEU A 37 3.34 4.19 1.67
CA LEU A 37 3.79 4.18 3.06
C LEU A 37 4.36 5.53 3.51
N THR A 38 4.94 6.29 2.59
CA THR A 38 5.47 7.63 2.86
C THR A 38 4.43 8.75 2.75
N ASP A 39 3.17 8.41 2.45
CA ASP A 39 2.08 9.38 2.35
C ASP A 39 1.27 9.42 3.67
N ASP A 40 1.43 10.52 4.41
CA ASP A 40 0.78 10.76 5.71
C ASP A 40 -0.76 10.78 5.64
N PHE A 41 -1.35 10.84 4.44
CA PHE A 41 -2.79 10.76 4.27
C PHE A 41 -3.33 9.36 4.60
N PHE A 42 -2.62 8.29 4.22
CA PHE A 42 -3.08 6.92 4.38
C PHE A 42 -2.57 6.32 5.70
N ASP A 43 -3.44 5.57 6.37
CA ASP A 43 -3.14 4.86 7.60
C ASP A 43 -2.87 3.36 7.36
N VAL A 44 -3.33 2.83 6.21
CA VAL A 44 -3.24 1.41 5.84
C VAL A 44 -3.07 1.27 4.32
N VAL A 45 -2.35 0.24 3.89
CA VAL A 45 -2.27 -0.16 2.49
C VAL A 45 -2.66 -1.63 2.33
N GLU A 46 -3.53 -1.92 1.35
CA GLU A 46 -3.85 -3.27 0.91
C GLU A 46 -3.00 -3.60 -0.32
N ILE A 47 -2.34 -4.74 -0.27
CA ILE A 47 -1.46 -5.24 -1.33
C ILE A 47 -2.01 -6.56 -1.86
N THR A 48 -1.79 -6.82 -3.16
CA THR A 48 -2.09 -8.14 -3.74
C THR A 48 -0.99 -9.16 -3.38
N THR A 49 -1.12 -10.40 -3.87
CA THR A 49 -0.08 -11.42 -3.74
C THR A 49 1.23 -10.92 -4.32
N ILE A 50 2.33 -11.00 -3.58
CA ILE A 50 3.69 -10.78 -4.10
C ILE A 50 4.29 -12.15 -4.44
N LYS A 51 4.59 -12.37 -5.72
CA LYS A 51 5.07 -13.67 -6.22
C LYS A 51 6.51 -13.96 -5.80
N ASP A 52 7.39 -12.98 -5.95
CA ASP A 52 8.79 -13.13 -5.56
C ASP A 52 8.90 -13.22 -4.02
N PRO A 53 9.42 -14.33 -3.47
CA PRO A 53 9.49 -14.53 -2.02
C PRO A 53 10.48 -13.56 -1.34
N GLY A 54 11.53 -13.11 -2.04
CA GLY A 54 12.48 -12.12 -1.53
C GLY A 54 11.87 -10.72 -1.46
N VAL A 55 11.14 -10.31 -2.50
CA VAL A 55 10.35 -9.06 -2.49
C VAL A 55 9.28 -9.12 -1.41
N ARG A 56 8.58 -10.25 -1.28
CA ARG A 56 7.57 -10.45 -0.23
C ARG A 56 8.16 -10.38 1.18
N ALA A 57 9.40 -10.84 1.37
CA ALA A 57 10.08 -10.71 2.65
C ALA A 57 10.47 -9.24 2.94
N GLN A 58 10.86 -8.48 1.92
CA GLN A 58 11.19 -7.06 2.06
C GLN A 58 9.94 -6.22 2.35
N ALA A 59 8.81 -6.49 1.71
CA ALA A 59 7.55 -5.76 1.92
C ALA A 59 6.96 -5.91 3.34
N LYS A 60 7.47 -6.82 4.16
CA LYS A 60 7.04 -7.04 5.56
C LYS A 60 7.88 -6.29 6.59
N LYS A 61 9.00 -5.70 6.18
CA LYS A 61 9.90 -4.96 7.06
C LYS A 61 9.41 -3.54 7.23
#